data_AF-A0A935KEE2-F1
#
_entry.id   AF-A0A935KEE2-F1
#
_cell.length_a   1.000
_cell.length_b   1.000
_cell.length_c   1.000
_cell.angle_alpha   90.00
_cell.angle_beta   90.00
_cell.angle_gamma   90.00
#
_symmetry.space_group_name_H-M   'P 1'
#
loop_
_entity.id
_entity.type
_entity.pdbx_description
1 polymer ?
#
loop_
_entity_poly.entity_id
_entity_poly.type
_entity_poly.pdbx_seq_one_letter_code
_entity_poly.pdbx_strand_id
1 'polypeptide(L)'
;MDDATFAEAERDGGFLITWAAHGHRYGLPASLADEIRAGRCVVANGSRATVAALATRVPRLVVVSVAARRDALSGRIAGRGREHGDAIAARVDRSVDLVVPSGVERIDVENDGTVEEGIERFVTAIVGAARRLRVVRYPVDTWHERIAYLPPGSIVGASDYLGAGSVEIEADGRAIRAGVHVASTEPALAVDEIGLSRQAFEDLGVSEGTRVELRRAAAPRSRDALRAKIRGMSLTEDEYARLLGDIVAGRYSEGEIAAFLVSATRSLGDDEVVALARVRSSLMTPVRWDEPIVVDKHSMGGVPGSRITLIVIPIVAAHGLAIPKTSSRAITSAAGTADAMEVLARVDLTADEVRETVRRVRGCIAWNGRLNHSALDDVMNAITRPLGIDSNRWSVASILSKKLTAGSTHVIVDLPWGPQAKLRTRDEAVDLGRLFEHVGRALGLVVEAHATDGSAPIGRGIGPALEVRDVLQVLDNDPAAPRDLAAKAIAFASRILAWDPAIATPEAGRARAEALLRSGAARAKFDEIVEAQGRRSQPARPGSLTHAVHASAAGRVRSIDIAQVSEIARRAGAPVDKAAGVDLAAPVGGEVRRGDVLYTIHASAAADLEAAVAVAELDSGVH
;
A
#
# COMPACT_ATOMS: atom_id res chain seq x y z
N MET A 1 -30.68 10.25 -58.63
CA MET A 1 -29.57 10.00 -59.56
C MET A 1 -30.01 8.83 -60.42
N ASP A 2 -29.98 8.96 -61.75
CA ASP A 2 -30.21 7.81 -62.62
C ASP A 2 -28.96 6.91 -62.67
N ASP A 3 -29.09 5.70 -63.24
CA ASP A 3 -28.02 4.70 -63.24
C ASP A 3 -26.76 5.15 -64.00
N ALA A 4 -26.94 5.95 -65.07
CA ALA A 4 -25.83 6.48 -65.86
C ALA A 4 -25.01 7.49 -65.05
N THR A 5 -25.69 8.44 -64.39
CA THR A 5 -25.06 9.43 -63.51
C THR A 5 -24.39 8.77 -62.30
N PHE A 6 -24.97 7.69 -61.76
CA PHE A 6 -24.37 6.94 -60.65
C PHE A 6 -23.09 6.22 -61.07
N ALA A 7 -23.09 5.56 -62.24
CA ALA A 7 -21.93 4.87 -62.77
C ALA A 7 -20.80 5.82 -63.19
N GLU A 8 -21.14 7.06 -63.60
CA GLU A 8 -20.17 8.13 -63.83
C GLU A 8 -19.56 8.61 -62.50
N ALA A 9 -20.38 8.99 -61.52
CA ALA A 9 -19.91 9.41 -60.20
C ALA A 9 -19.08 8.33 -59.47
N GLU A 10 -19.41 7.06 -59.64
CA GLU A 10 -18.62 5.94 -59.09
C GLU A 10 -17.25 5.80 -59.77
N ARG A 11 -17.17 5.96 -61.09
CA ARG A 11 -15.89 5.96 -61.84
C ARG A 11 -15.01 7.14 -61.45
N ASP A 12 -15.62 8.29 -61.19
CA ASP A 12 -14.92 9.51 -60.82
C ASP A 12 -14.53 9.56 -59.32
N GLY A 13 -14.79 8.49 -58.57
CA GLY A 13 -14.44 8.41 -57.15
C GLY A 13 -15.35 9.24 -56.23
N GLY A 14 -16.55 9.60 -56.67
CA GLY A 14 -17.53 10.39 -55.92
C GLY A 14 -18.10 9.69 -54.68
N PHE A 15 -17.80 8.40 -54.47
CA PHE A 15 -18.28 7.61 -53.34
C PHE A 15 -17.13 6.99 -52.52
N LEU A 16 -17.26 7.06 -51.20
CA LEU A 16 -16.43 6.32 -50.25
C LEU A 16 -16.64 4.81 -50.38
N ILE A 17 -17.88 4.37 -50.59
CA ILE A 17 -18.24 2.98 -50.92
C ILE A 17 -19.61 2.91 -51.57
N THR A 18 -19.85 1.88 -52.39
CA THR A 18 -21.13 1.62 -53.08
C THR A 18 -21.58 0.17 -52.88
N TRP A 19 -22.88 -0.09 -52.99
CA TRP A 19 -23.47 -1.43 -53.02
C TRP A 19 -24.81 -1.45 -53.75
N ALA A 20 -25.29 -2.63 -54.11
CA ALA A 20 -26.62 -2.84 -54.67
C ALA A 20 -27.50 -3.64 -53.71
N ALA A 21 -28.77 -3.25 -53.54
CA ALA A 21 -29.76 -3.99 -52.77
C ALA A 21 -31.17 -3.66 -53.27
N HIS A 22 -32.07 -4.65 -53.28
CA HIS A 22 -33.49 -4.48 -53.66
C HIS A 22 -33.72 -3.78 -55.02
N GLY A 23 -32.84 -4.00 -56.00
CA GLY A 23 -32.94 -3.37 -57.33
C GLY A 23 -32.47 -1.92 -57.38
N HIS A 24 -31.91 -1.39 -56.30
CA HIS A 24 -31.34 -0.04 -56.22
C HIS A 24 -29.83 -0.08 -55.97
N ARG A 25 -29.13 0.99 -56.38
CA ARG A 25 -27.73 1.26 -56.03
C ARG A 25 -27.65 2.32 -54.95
N TYR A 26 -26.78 2.09 -53.98
CA TYR A 26 -26.53 2.97 -52.85
C TYR A 26 -25.05 3.31 -52.79
N GLY A 27 -24.72 4.51 -52.30
CA GLY A 27 -23.35 4.92 -52.11
C GLY A 27 -23.22 5.92 -50.96
N LEU A 28 -22.16 5.78 -50.17
CA LEU A 28 -21.74 6.78 -49.19
C LEU A 28 -20.86 7.81 -49.92
N PRO A 29 -21.17 9.12 -49.88
CA PRO A 29 -20.38 10.14 -50.58
C PRO A 29 -18.92 10.17 -50.14
N ALA A 30 -18.00 10.48 -51.07
CA ALA A 30 -16.57 10.60 -50.78
C ALA A 30 -16.26 11.74 -49.79
N SER A 31 -17.09 12.79 -49.75
CA SER A 31 -16.96 13.91 -48.80
C SER A 31 -17.00 13.48 -47.33
N LEU A 32 -17.60 12.33 -47.02
CA LEU A 32 -17.58 11.78 -45.65
C LEU A 32 -16.16 11.43 -45.18
N ALA A 33 -15.23 11.16 -46.09
CA ALA A 33 -13.83 10.97 -45.73
C ALA A 33 -13.19 12.27 -45.22
N ASP A 34 -13.63 13.42 -45.75
CA ASP A 34 -13.17 14.75 -45.30
C ASP A 34 -13.72 15.06 -43.91
N GLU A 35 -14.99 14.71 -43.65
CA GLU A 35 -15.62 14.82 -42.33
C GLU A 35 -14.87 13.98 -41.28
N ILE A 36 -14.52 12.73 -41.62
CA ILE A 36 -13.74 11.84 -40.76
C ILE A 36 -12.33 12.42 -40.50
N ARG A 37 -11.66 12.95 -41.54
CA ARG A 37 -10.35 13.60 -41.39
C ARG A 37 -10.42 14.87 -40.56
N ALA A 38 -11.57 15.55 -40.54
CA ALA A 38 -11.84 16.68 -39.64
C ALA A 38 -12.23 16.25 -38.20
N GLY A 39 -12.14 14.97 -37.87
CA GLY A 39 -12.40 14.43 -36.53
C GLY A 39 -13.88 14.24 -36.20
N ARG A 40 -14.79 14.33 -37.18
CA ARG A 40 -16.23 14.15 -36.94
C ARG A 40 -16.63 12.68 -37.02
N CYS A 41 -17.52 12.27 -36.11
CA CYS A 41 -18.11 10.93 -36.14
C CYS A 41 -19.20 10.87 -37.20
N VAL A 42 -19.06 9.97 -38.17
CA VAL A 42 -20.05 9.75 -39.23
C VAL A 42 -20.87 8.50 -38.88
N VAL A 43 -22.18 8.66 -38.77
CA VAL A 43 -23.13 7.55 -38.62
C VAL A 43 -23.86 7.36 -39.94
N ALA A 44 -23.76 6.17 -40.51
CA ALA A 44 -24.37 5.86 -41.80
C ALA A 44 -24.97 4.45 -41.81
N ASN A 45 -26.09 4.29 -42.52
CA ASN A 45 -26.63 2.97 -42.85
C ASN A 45 -25.80 2.37 -43.99
N GLY A 46 -25.45 1.08 -43.86
CA GLY A 46 -24.63 0.38 -44.84
C GLY A 46 -25.06 -1.07 -45.06
N SER A 47 -24.37 -1.76 -45.97
CA SER A 47 -24.59 -3.18 -46.25
C SER A 47 -23.61 -4.07 -45.49
N ARG A 48 -24.05 -5.28 -45.12
CA ARG A 48 -23.16 -6.30 -44.52
C ARG A 48 -22.01 -6.66 -45.46
N ALA A 49 -22.28 -6.68 -46.77
CA ALA A 49 -21.29 -7.00 -47.81
C ALA A 49 -20.19 -5.94 -47.94
N THR A 50 -20.43 -4.71 -47.46
CA THR A 50 -19.48 -3.60 -47.59
C THR A 50 -18.54 -3.45 -46.40
N VAL A 51 -18.78 -4.17 -45.29
CA VAL A 51 -18.04 -3.97 -44.02
C VAL A 51 -16.54 -4.19 -44.19
N ALA A 52 -16.12 -5.28 -44.84
CA ALA A 52 -14.71 -5.57 -45.06
C ALA A 52 -14.00 -4.50 -45.90
N ALA A 53 -14.65 -3.99 -46.94
CA ALA A 53 -14.09 -2.95 -47.80
C ALA A 53 -14.11 -1.56 -47.15
N LEU A 54 -15.12 -1.25 -46.32
CA LEU A 54 -15.14 -0.03 -45.51
C LEU A 54 -14.00 -0.03 -44.48
N ALA A 55 -13.75 -1.16 -43.83
CA ALA A 55 -12.73 -1.28 -42.80
C ALA A 55 -11.32 -0.93 -43.29
N THR A 56 -11.03 -1.10 -44.59
CA THR A 56 -9.74 -0.72 -45.19
C THR A 56 -9.70 0.72 -45.71
N ARG A 57 -10.83 1.43 -45.72
CA ARG A 57 -10.97 2.78 -46.29
C ARG A 57 -11.12 3.88 -45.25
N VAL A 58 -11.47 3.53 -44.00
CA VAL A 58 -11.60 4.48 -42.90
C VAL A 58 -10.67 4.09 -41.75
N PRO A 59 -10.14 5.07 -40.99
CA PRO A 59 -9.21 4.80 -39.90
C PRO A 59 -9.84 4.01 -38.75
N ARG A 60 -11.17 4.15 -38.54
CA ARG A 60 -11.94 3.41 -37.54
C ARG A 60 -13.34 3.13 -38.06
N LEU A 61 -13.75 1.86 -38.00
CA LEU A 61 -15.11 1.42 -38.31
C LEU A 61 -15.70 0.72 -37.08
N VAL A 62 -16.93 1.09 -36.71
CA VAL A 62 -17.73 0.38 -35.71
C VAL A 62 -19.04 -0.04 -36.37
N VAL A 63 -19.39 -1.31 -36.23
CA VAL A 63 -20.58 -1.90 -36.82
C VAL A 63 -21.66 -2.00 -35.74
N VAL A 64 -22.69 -1.16 -35.85
CA VAL A 64 -23.87 -1.25 -34.98
C VAL A 64 -24.93 -2.12 -35.68
N SER A 65 -25.15 -3.31 -35.15
CA SER A 65 -26.08 -4.31 -35.67
C SER A 65 -27.39 -4.24 -34.89
N VAL A 66 -28.42 -3.67 -35.50
CA VAL A 66 -29.75 -3.57 -34.88
C VAL A 66 -30.59 -4.78 -35.29
N ALA A 67 -30.98 -5.61 -34.32
CA ALA A 67 -31.77 -6.81 -34.55
C ALA A 67 -32.91 -6.92 -33.52
N ALA A 68 -34.01 -7.56 -33.88
CA ALA A 68 -35.10 -7.89 -32.94
C ALA A 68 -35.17 -9.41 -32.77
N ARG A 69 -35.59 -9.88 -31.58
CA ARG A 69 -35.86 -11.31 -31.35
C ARG A 69 -36.87 -11.83 -32.37
N ARG A 70 -36.69 -13.09 -32.82
CA ARG A 70 -37.48 -13.72 -33.90
C ARG A 70 -38.99 -13.54 -33.70
N ASP A 71 -39.45 -13.64 -32.47
CA ASP A 71 -40.87 -13.56 -32.09
C ASP A 71 -41.44 -12.14 -32.29
N ALA A 72 -40.67 -11.11 -31.90
CA ALA A 72 -41.03 -9.71 -32.10
C ALA A 72 -40.99 -9.30 -33.59
N LEU A 73 -40.04 -9.87 -34.34
CA LEU A 73 -39.93 -9.65 -35.79
C LEU A 73 -41.13 -10.26 -36.53
N SER A 74 -41.53 -11.48 -36.16
CA SER A 74 -42.69 -12.18 -36.72
C SER A 74 -44.00 -11.42 -36.48
N GLY A 75 -44.24 -10.95 -35.24
CA GLY A 75 -45.42 -10.16 -34.90
C GLY A 75 -45.53 -8.83 -35.67
N ARG A 76 -44.40 -8.12 -35.86
CA ARG A 76 -44.34 -6.86 -36.64
C ARG A 76 -44.52 -7.07 -38.14
N ILE A 77 -44.04 -8.19 -38.70
CA ILE A 77 -44.25 -8.53 -40.12
C ILE A 77 -45.71 -8.90 -40.37
N ALA A 78 -46.32 -9.70 -39.48
CA ALA A 78 -47.73 -10.07 -39.56
C ALA A 78 -48.66 -8.83 -39.47
N GLY A 79 -48.35 -7.88 -38.58
CA GLY A 79 -49.13 -6.64 -38.40
C GLY A 79 -49.07 -5.65 -39.58
N ARG A 80 -48.13 -5.81 -40.52
CA ARG A 80 -48.02 -4.95 -41.72
C ARG A 80 -48.99 -5.35 -42.85
N GLY A 81 -49.64 -6.52 -42.75
CA GLY A 81 -50.70 -6.97 -43.67
C GLY A 81 -50.27 -7.18 -45.12
N ARG A 82 -48.96 -7.19 -45.42
CA ARG A 82 -48.42 -7.31 -46.79
C ARG A 82 -47.96 -8.72 -47.16
N GLU A 83 -47.85 -9.65 -46.20
CA GLU A 83 -47.24 -10.97 -46.35
C GLU A 83 -47.96 -12.00 -45.44
N HIS A 84 -48.05 -13.28 -45.86
CA HIS A 84 -48.72 -14.36 -45.12
C HIS A 84 -47.86 -15.63 -45.02
N GLY A 85 -47.96 -16.36 -43.90
CA GLY A 85 -47.46 -17.72 -43.74
C GLY A 85 -45.94 -17.88 -43.97
N ASP A 86 -45.57 -18.83 -44.84
CA ASP A 86 -44.19 -19.23 -45.12
C ASP A 86 -43.27 -18.07 -45.58
N ALA A 87 -43.84 -17.00 -46.14
CA ALA A 87 -43.10 -15.79 -46.52
C ALA A 87 -42.56 -15.02 -45.29
N ILE A 88 -43.27 -15.04 -44.17
CA ILE A 88 -42.82 -14.44 -42.90
C ILE A 88 -41.70 -15.30 -42.31
N ALA A 89 -41.88 -16.62 -42.29
CA ALA A 89 -40.88 -17.56 -41.81
C ALA A 89 -39.57 -17.47 -42.60
N ALA A 90 -39.63 -17.47 -43.94
CA ALA A 90 -38.46 -17.32 -44.82
C ALA A 90 -37.72 -15.99 -44.65
N ARG A 91 -38.42 -14.93 -44.23
CA ARG A 91 -37.85 -13.60 -43.98
C ARG A 91 -37.21 -13.48 -42.60
N VAL A 92 -37.77 -14.18 -41.60
CA VAL A 92 -37.20 -14.33 -40.26
C VAL A 92 -35.95 -15.23 -40.30
N ASP A 93 -35.93 -16.26 -41.15
CA ASP A 93 -34.82 -17.22 -41.29
C ASP A 93 -33.68 -16.73 -42.21
N ARG A 94 -33.90 -15.64 -42.95
CA ARG A 94 -32.88 -14.95 -43.77
C ARG A 94 -31.82 -14.19 -42.96
N SER A 95 -31.69 -14.46 -41.66
CA SER A 95 -30.66 -13.89 -40.79
C SER A 95 -29.28 -14.43 -41.17
N VAL A 96 -28.72 -13.95 -42.29
CA VAL A 96 -27.35 -14.22 -42.71
C VAL A 96 -26.40 -13.65 -41.65
N ASP A 97 -25.53 -14.47 -41.08
CA ASP A 97 -24.53 -14.04 -40.12
C ASP A 97 -23.68 -12.91 -40.69
N LEU A 98 -23.69 -11.77 -39.99
CA LEU A 98 -22.82 -10.65 -40.30
C LEU A 98 -21.39 -11.00 -39.89
N VAL A 99 -20.55 -11.30 -40.87
CA VAL A 99 -19.12 -11.52 -40.68
C VAL A 99 -18.42 -10.18 -40.53
N VAL A 100 -17.82 -9.93 -39.37
CA VAL A 100 -17.07 -8.70 -39.07
C VAL A 100 -15.57 -9.01 -39.12
N PRO A 101 -14.76 -8.26 -39.91
CA PRO A 101 -13.32 -8.47 -39.98
C PRO A 101 -12.64 -8.35 -38.60
N SER A 102 -11.52 -9.06 -38.43
CA SER A 102 -10.69 -8.91 -37.22
C SER A 102 -10.24 -7.47 -37.04
N GLY A 103 -10.41 -6.91 -35.84
CA GLY A 103 -10.09 -5.51 -35.52
C GLY A 103 -11.23 -4.50 -35.73
N VAL A 104 -12.37 -4.90 -36.31
CA VAL A 104 -13.58 -4.06 -36.41
C VAL A 104 -14.52 -4.35 -35.26
N GLU A 105 -14.89 -3.32 -34.52
CA GLU A 105 -15.80 -3.42 -33.37
C GLU A 105 -17.24 -3.67 -33.84
N ARG A 106 -17.95 -4.59 -33.18
CA ARG A 106 -19.37 -4.87 -33.40
C ARG A 106 -20.16 -4.63 -32.11
N ILE A 107 -21.25 -3.87 -32.21
CA ILE A 107 -22.20 -3.65 -31.12
C ILE A 107 -23.57 -4.12 -31.59
N ASP A 108 -24.12 -5.13 -30.93
CA ASP A 108 -25.48 -5.60 -31.20
C ASP A 108 -26.48 -4.83 -30.33
N VAL A 109 -27.50 -4.25 -30.97
CA VAL A 109 -28.57 -3.50 -30.32
C VAL A 109 -29.87 -4.26 -30.50
N GLU A 110 -30.40 -4.79 -29.40
CA GLU A 110 -31.69 -5.47 -29.39
C GLU A 110 -32.84 -4.47 -29.45
N ASN A 111 -33.62 -4.54 -30.54
CA ASN A 111 -34.78 -3.71 -30.82
C ASN A 111 -36.10 -4.50 -30.59
N ASP A 112 -36.22 -5.10 -29.42
CA ASP A 112 -37.32 -5.96 -28.98
C ASP A 112 -38.31 -5.28 -28.02
N GLY A 113 -37.93 -4.12 -27.46
CA GLY A 113 -38.76 -3.29 -26.57
C GLY A 113 -39.64 -2.27 -27.31
N THR A 114 -39.99 -1.19 -26.60
CA THR A 114 -40.69 -0.03 -27.17
C THR A 114 -39.78 0.75 -28.13
N VAL A 115 -40.37 1.68 -28.91
CA VAL A 115 -39.58 2.55 -29.80
C VAL A 115 -38.61 3.42 -28.98
N GLU A 116 -39.07 3.91 -27.84
CA GLU A 116 -38.29 4.73 -26.91
C GLU A 116 -37.08 3.95 -26.35
N GLU A 117 -37.30 2.73 -25.87
CA GLU A 117 -36.23 1.85 -25.37
C GLU A 117 -35.24 1.48 -26.49
N GLY A 118 -35.75 1.20 -27.70
CA GLY A 118 -34.91 0.92 -28.87
C GLY A 118 -34.05 2.11 -29.27
N ILE A 119 -34.61 3.33 -29.25
CA ILE A 119 -33.86 4.57 -29.50
C ILE A 119 -32.81 4.78 -28.41
N GLU A 120 -33.16 4.62 -27.14
CA GLU A 120 -32.23 4.79 -26.03
C GLU A 120 -31.02 3.85 -26.15
N ARG A 121 -31.27 2.56 -26.40
CA ARG A 121 -30.20 1.56 -26.61
C ARG A 121 -29.34 1.89 -27.84
N PHE A 122 -29.94 2.32 -28.93
CA PHE A 122 -29.23 2.67 -30.17
C PHE A 122 -28.35 3.92 -29.99
N VAL A 123 -28.90 4.97 -29.37
CA VAL A 123 -28.15 6.19 -29.03
C VAL A 123 -27.01 5.87 -28.08
N THR A 124 -27.25 5.02 -27.07
CA THR A 124 -26.22 4.57 -26.12
C THR A 124 -25.09 3.83 -26.83
N ALA A 125 -25.41 2.94 -27.76
CA ALA A 125 -24.41 2.23 -28.56
C ALA A 125 -23.55 3.20 -29.40
N ILE A 126 -24.16 4.19 -30.06
CA ILE A 126 -23.44 5.18 -30.87
C ILE A 126 -22.55 6.06 -29.99
N VAL A 127 -23.09 6.61 -28.90
CA VAL A 127 -22.36 7.51 -28.00
C VAL A 127 -21.21 6.77 -27.31
N GLY A 128 -21.44 5.53 -26.87
CA GLY A 128 -20.40 4.67 -26.28
C GLY A 128 -19.28 4.38 -27.28
N ALA A 129 -19.63 3.94 -28.49
CA ALA A 129 -18.66 3.68 -29.56
C ALA A 129 -17.79 4.91 -29.86
N ALA A 130 -18.40 6.09 -29.99
CA ALA A 130 -17.70 7.34 -30.29
C ALA A 130 -16.71 7.79 -29.20
N ARG A 131 -16.83 7.26 -27.98
CA ARG A 131 -16.00 7.65 -26.82
C ARG A 131 -14.96 6.62 -26.39
N ARG A 132 -14.95 5.44 -27.00
CA ARG A 132 -13.97 4.39 -26.68
C ARG A 132 -12.59 4.70 -27.22
N LEU A 133 -11.59 4.64 -26.35
CA LEU A 133 -10.17 4.82 -26.68
C LEU A 133 -9.44 3.48 -26.73
N ARG A 134 -8.42 3.37 -27.55
CA ARG A 134 -7.50 2.22 -27.60
C ARG A 134 -6.40 2.44 -26.57
N VAL A 135 -6.22 1.49 -25.66
CA VAL A 135 -5.15 1.57 -24.67
C VAL A 135 -3.80 1.24 -25.29
N VAL A 136 -2.78 2.05 -24.99
CA VAL A 136 -1.40 1.80 -25.38
C VAL A 136 -0.45 2.00 -24.20
N ARG A 137 0.70 1.31 -24.22
CA ARG A 137 1.73 1.51 -23.20
C ARG A 137 2.46 2.83 -23.48
N TYR A 138 2.41 3.76 -22.53
CA TYR A 138 3.15 5.01 -22.66
C TYR A 138 4.51 4.88 -21.96
N PRO A 139 5.64 5.25 -22.59
CA PRO A 139 6.99 4.98 -22.09
C PRO A 139 7.41 5.96 -20.99
N VAL A 140 6.60 6.08 -19.94
CA VAL A 140 6.87 6.89 -18.75
C VAL A 140 6.68 6.03 -17.51
N ASP A 141 7.71 5.99 -16.67
CA ASP A 141 7.65 5.36 -15.36
C ASP A 141 7.32 6.42 -14.31
N THR A 142 6.10 6.36 -13.81
CA THR A 142 5.55 7.24 -12.77
C THR A 142 5.61 6.57 -11.39
N TRP A 143 6.37 5.48 -11.29
CA TRP A 143 6.50 4.64 -10.11
C TRP A 143 5.15 4.09 -9.64
N HIS A 144 4.56 4.65 -8.58
CA HIS A 144 3.27 4.20 -8.05
C HIS A 144 2.07 5.02 -8.54
N GLU A 145 2.31 6.15 -9.24
CA GLU A 145 1.21 6.98 -9.73
C GLU A 145 0.56 6.38 -10.98
N ARG A 146 -0.77 6.34 -10.99
CA ARG A 146 -1.54 5.91 -12.16
C ARG A 146 -1.84 7.13 -13.03
N ILE A 147 -1.16 7.24 -14.16
CA ILE A 147 -1.33 8.36 -15.08
C ILE A 147 -1.84 7.86 -16.42
N ALA A 148 -2.83 8.57 -16.95
CA ALA A 148 -3.36 8.43 -18.29
C ALA A 148 -2.97 9.65 -19.13
N TYR A 149 -2.58 9.41 -20.36
CA TYR A 149 -2.14 10.40 -21.32
C TYR A 149 -3.13 10.45 -22.48
N LEU A 150 -3.68 11.62 -22.75
CA LEU A 150 -4.50 11.89 -23.92
C LEU A 150 -3.76 12.83 -24.88
N PRO A 151 -3.86 12.64 -26.21
CA PRO A 151 -3.39 13.65 -27.14
C PRO A 151 -4.26 14.91 -27.07
N PRO A 152 -3.73 16.11 -27.40
CA PRO A 152 -4.49 17.35 -27.39
C PRO A 152 -5.80 17.29 -28.19
N GLY A 153 -5.79 16.55 -29.32
CA GLY A 153 -6.95 16.35 -30.20
C GLY A 153 -7.74 15.07 -29.93
N SER A 154 -7.69 14.51 -28.72
CA SER A 154 -8.38 13.26 -28.39
C SER A 154 -9.88 13.32 -28.69
N ILE A 155 -10.46 12.21 -29.17
CA ILE A 155 -11.89 12.10 -29.50
C ILE A 155 -12.81 12.31 -28.29
N VAL A 156 -12.31 12.18 -27.06
CA VAL A 156 -13.08 12.44 -25.83
C VAL A 156 -12.90 13.85 -25.29
N GLY A 157 -12.08 14.70 -25.93
CA GLY A 157 -11.78 16.05 -25.46
C GLY A 157 -10.85 16.02 -24.23
N ALA A 158 -9.54 16.13 -24.42
CA ALA A 158 -8.60 15.99 -23.31
C ALA A 158 -8.80 17.07 -22.21
N SER A 159 -9.20 18.28 -22.60
CA SER A 159 -9.55 19.38 -21.68
C SER A 159 -10.69 19.02 -20.72
N ASP A 160 -11.59 18.15 -21.14
CA ASP A 160 -12.77 17.76 -20.35
C ASP A 160 -12.39 16.85 -19.17
N TYR A 161 -11.13 16.42 -19.10
CA TYR A 161 -10.61 15.57 -18.03
C TYR A 161 -9.39 16.17 -17.32
N LEU A 162 -8.94 17.36 -17.73
CA LEU A 162 -7.87 18.09 -17.04
C LEU A 162 -8.35 18.66 -15.69
N GLY A 163 -7.44 18.67 -14.70
CA GLY A 163 -7.64 19.26 -13.37
C GLY A 163 -7.35 18.30 -12.22
N ALA A 164 -7.70 18.69 -11.00
CA ALA A 164 -7.43 17.91 -9.77
C ALA A 164 -8.30 16.65 -9.60
N GLY A 165 -9.07 16.26 -10.63
CA GLY A 165 -9.93 15.08 -10.59
C GLY A 165 -9.26 13.86 -11.19
N SER A 166 -9.53 12.67 -10.64
CA SER A 166 -9.21 11.41 -11.30
C SER A 166 -10.32 11.01 -12.28
N VAL A 167 -9.96 10.26 -13.30
CA VAL A 167 -10.91 9.55 -14.17
C VAL A 167 -10.93 8.07 -13.81
N GLU A 168 -12.06 7.44 -14.05
CA GLU A 168 -12.19 5.99 -14.06
C GLU A 168 -12.03 5.49 -15.50
N ILE A 169 -11.12 4.55 -15.68
CA ILE A 169 -10.82 3.90 -16.97
C ILE A 169 -11.31 2.48 -16.85
N GLU A 170 -12.35 2.14 -17.61
CA GLU A 170 -13.04 0.85 -17.53
C GLU A 170 -12.84 0.05 -18.82
N ALA A 171 -12.53 -1.25 -18.66
CA ALA A 171 -12.41 -2.22 -19.75
C ALA A 171 -12.66 -3.64 -19.23
N ASP A 172 -13.47 -4.43 -19.95
CA ASP A 172 -13.75 -5.84 -19.64
C ASP A 172 -14.18 -6.09 -18.18
N GLY A 173 -14.98 -5.18 -17.60
CA GLY A 173 -15.44 -5.23 -16.21
C GLY A 173 -14.37 -4.91 -15.16
N ARG A 174 -13.17 -4.51 -15.59
CA ARG A 174 -12.10 -3.97 -14.74
C ARG A 174 -12.09 -2.45 -14.83
N ALA A 175 -11.78 -1.79 -13.73
CA ALA A 175 -11.67 -0.34 -13.69
C ALA A 175 -10.47 0.09 -12.84
N ILE A 176 -9.78 1.12 -13.29
CA ILE A 176 -8.75 1.82 -12.52
C ILE A 176 -9.07 3.30 -12.43
N ARG A 177 -8.55 3.96 -11.39
CA ARG A 177 -8.50 5.42 -11.33
C ARG A 177 -7.13 5.93 -11.77
N ALA A 178 -7.11 6.97 -12.59
CA ALA A 178 -5.89 7.61 -13.06
C ALA A 178 -6.03 9.13 -13.13
N GLY A 179 -4.93 9.85 -12.94
CA GLY A 179 -4.84 11.27 -13.30
C GLY A 179 -4.69 11.43 -14.81
N VAL A 180 -5.32 12.44 -15.41
CA VAL A 180 -5.23 12.68 -16.86
C VAL A 180 -4.26 13.81 -17.17
N HIS A 181 -3.29 13.50 -18.03
CA HIS A 181 -2.32 14.44 -18.56
C HIS A 181 -2.45 14.51 -20.09
N VAL A 182 -1.98 15.62 -20.67
CA VAL A 182 -1.94 15.79 -22.12
C VAL A 182 -0.54 15.49 -22.64
N ALA A 183 -0.43 14.54 -23.56
CA ALA A 183 0.80 14.22 -24.26
C ALA A 183 0.94 15.11 -25.51
N SER A 184 1.68 16.22 -25.38
CA SER A 184 1.91 17.18 -26.46
C SER A 184 3.19 16.93 -27.27
N THR A 185 3.96 15.90 -26.93
CA THR A 185 5.27 15.57 -27.54
C THR A 185 5.39 14.05 -27.80
N GLU A 186 6.48 13.63 -28.45
CA GLU A 186 6.71 12.22 -28.82
C GLU A 186 6.91 11.29 -27.60
N PRO A 187 6.43 10.03 -27.64
CA PRO A 187 5.72 9.40 -28.76
C PRO A 187 4.29 9.92 -28.91
N ALA A 188 3.93 10.33 -30.11
CA ALA A 188 2.60 10.86 -30.39
C ALA A 188 1.52 9.77 -30.27
N LEU A 189 0.48 10.06 -29.49
CA LEU A 189 -0.73 9.23 -29.41
C LEU A 189 -1.69 9.56 -30.55
N ALA A 190 -2.29 8.54 -31.17
CA ALA A 190 -3.38 8.76 -32.10
C ALA A 190 -4.60 9.34 -31.38
N VAL A 191 -5.46 10.07 -32.10
CA VAL A 191 -6.63 10.76 -31.51
C VAL A 191 -7.60 9.81 -30.80
N ASP A 192 -7.60 8.52 -31.17
CA ASP A 192 -8.40 7.47 -30.57
C ASP A 192 -7.64 6.60 -29.56
N GLU A 193 -6.44 7.01 -29.13
CA GLU A 193 -5.60 6.32 -28.16
C GLU A 193 -5.57 7.01 -26.80
N ILE A 194 -5.32 6.20 -25.78
CA ILE A 194 -4.97 6.62 -24.42
C ILE A 194 -3.70 5.88 -24.01
N GLY A 195 -2.66 6.66 -23.71
CA GLY A 195 -1.43 6.13 -23.15
C GLY A 195 -1.59 5.90 -21.66
N LEU A 196 -1.18 4.75 -21.14
CA LEU A 196 -1.13 4.51 -19.69
C LEU A 196 0.31 4.43 -19.22
N SER A 197 0.59 5.00 -18.05
CA SER A 197 1.84 4.74 -17.33
C SER A 197 1.99 3.25 -17.03
N ARG A 198 3.22 2.81 -16.78
CA ARG A 198 3.52 1.39 -16.50
C ARG A 198 2.59 0.79 -15.43
N GLN A 199 2.49 1.45 -14.27
CA GLN A 199 1.65 1.00 -13.16
C GLN A 199 0.16 0.99 -13.52
N ALA A 200 -0.34 2.03 -14.21
CA ALA A 200 -1.74 2.07 -14.64
C ALA A 200 -2.08 0.94 -15.62
N PHE A 201 -1.19 0.65 -16.57
CA PHE A 201 -1.38 -0.43 -17.53
C PHE A 201 -1.37 -1.81 -16.84
N GLU A 202 -0.41 -2.04 -15.95
CA GLU A 202 -0.29 -3.28 -15.17
C GLU A 202 -1.51 -3.49 -14.26
N ASP A 203 -1.99 -2.44 -13.58
CA ASP A 203 -3.15 -2.51 -12.68
C ASP A 203 -4.48 -2.73 -13.42
N LEU A 204 -4.63 -2.15 -14.62
CA LEU A 204 -5.82 -2.39 -15.45
C LEU A 204 -5.85 -3.83 -15.98
N GLY A 205 -4.67 -4.41 -16.24
CA GLY A 205 -4.51 -5.83 -16.53
C GLY A 205 -5.11 -6.27 -17.86
N VAL A 206 -5.17 -5.37 -18.85
CA VAL A 206 -5.71 -5.64 -20.20
C VAL A 206 -4.61 -5.72 -21.25
N SER A 207 -4.92 -6.31 -22.40
CA SER A 207 -4.01 -6.34 -23.55
C SER A 207 -3.87 -4.97 -24.18
N GLU A 208 -2.70 -4.71 -24.79
CA GLU A 208 -2.51 -3.51 -25.59
C GLU A 208 -3.46 -3.54 -26.80
N GLY A 209 -4.08 -2.40 -27.09
CA GLY A 209 -5.13 -2.34 -28.11
C GLY A 209 -6.56 -2.49 -27.57
N THR A 210 -6.75 -2.94 -26.32
CA THR A 210 -8.08 -3.05 -25.71
C THR A 210 -8.80 -1.70 -25.70
N ARG A 211 -10.11 -1.72 -25.98
CA ARG A 211 -10.95 -0.52 -25.97
C ARG A 211 -11.42 -0.22 -24.55
N VAL A 212 -11.25 1.03 -24.14
CA VAL A 212 -11.56 1.51 -22.79
C VAL A 212 -12.51 2.70 -22.85
N GLU A 213 -13.32 2.87 -21.82
CA GLU A 213 -14.17 4.05 -21.62
C GLU A 213 -13.61 4.92 -20.49
N LEU A 214 -13.65 6.25 -20.67
CA LEU A 214 -13.31 7.20 -19.63
C LEU A 214 -14.58 7.77 -19.01
N ARG A 215 -14.63 7.77 -17.69
CA ARG A 215 -15.68 8.44 -16.92
C ARG A 215 -15.05 9.35 -15.89
N ARG A 216 -15.66 10.49 -15.61
CA ARG A 216 -15.27 11.29 -14.45
C ARG A 216 -15.57 10.46 -13.20
N ALA A 217 -14.56 10.30 -12.34
CA ALA A 217 -14.76 9.59 -11.10
C ALA A 217 -15.83 10.30 -10.28
N ALA A 218 -16.87 9.57 -9.86
CA ALA A 218 -17.87 10.12 -8.96
C ALA A 218 -17.20 10.58 -7.65
N ALA A 219 -17.66 11.72 -7.13
CA ALA A 219 -17.19 12.22 -5.85
C ALA A 219 -17.41 11.13 -4.77
N PRO A 220 -16.41 10.84 -3.92
CA PRO A 220 -16.56 9.82 -2.89
C PRO A 220 -17.72 10.17 -1.95
N ARG A 221 -18.51 9.18 -1.54
CA ARG A 221 -19.67 9.39 -0.65
C ARG A 221 -19.26 9.89 0.74
N SER A 222 -17.99 9.78 1.09
CA SER A 222 -17.38 10.26 2.34
C SER A 222 -16.78 11.68 2.27
N ARG A 223 -17.00 12.42 1.16
CA ARG A 223 -16.38 13.74 0.96
C ARG A 223 -16.81 14.78 2.00
N ASP A 224 -18.02 14.63 2.52
CA ASP A 224 -18.54 15.36 3.69
C ASP A 224 -17.68 15.12 4.94
N ALA A 225 -17.41 13.85 5.27
CA ALA A 225 -16.58 13.46 6.42
C ALA A 225 -15.14 13.96 6.28
N LEU A 226 -14.53 13.84 5.09
CA LEU A 226 -13.20 14.40 4.82
C LEU A 226 -13.16 15.90 5.14
N ARG A 227 -14.13 16.66 4.61
CA ARG A 227 -14.21 18.12 4.81
C ARG A 227 -14.49 18.48 6.26
N ALA A 228 -15.36 17.74 6.94
CA ALA A 228 -15.65 17.93 8.34
C ALA A 228 -14.37 17.76 9.19
N LYS A 229 -13.59 16.69 8.96
CA LYS A 229 -12.35 16.49 9.71
C LYS A 229 -11.26 17.52 9.38
N ILE A 230 -11.15 17.95 8.12
CA ILE A 230 -10.25 19.05 7.73
C ILE A 230 -10.62 20.36 8.45
N ARG A 231 -11.90 20.58 8.76
CA ARG A 231 -12.37 21.72 9.56
C ARG A 231 -12.22 21.53 11.08
N GLY A 232 -11.60 20.43 11.52
CA GLY A 232 -11.40 20.12 12.93
C GLY A 232 -12.63 19.54 13.64
N MET A 233 -13.68 19.14 12.91
CA MET A 233 -14.83 18.46 13.50
C MET A 233 -14.49 17.01 13.84
N SER A 234 -15.07 16.47 14.91
CA SER A 234 -14.98 15.04 15.22
C SER A 234 -15.85 14.23 14.26
N LEU A 235 -15.38 13.04 13.90
CA LEU A 235 -16.13 12.09 13.07
C LEU A 235 -16.61 10.90 13.90
N THR A 236 -17.75 10.36 13.50
CA THR A 236 -18.30 9.10 14.01
C THR A 236 -17.58 7.88 13.42
N GLU A 237 -17.80 6.69 14.01
CA GLU A 237 -17.25 5.42 13.50
C GLU A 237 -17.70 5.13 12.07
N ASP A 238 -18.98 5.37 11.73
CA ASP A 238 -19.52 5.18 10.38
C ASP A 238 -18.93 6.15 9.36
N GLU A 239 -18.66 7.39 9.77
CA GLU A 239 -17.97 8.38 8.92
C GLU A 239 -16.52 7.98 8.65
N TYR A 240 -15.80 7.52 9.68
CA TYR A 240 -14.47 6.94 9.50
C TYR A 240 -14.50 5.70 8.62
N ALA A 241 -15.49 4.81 8.77
CA ALA A 241 -15.64 3.61 7.96
C ALA A 241 -15.78 3.94 6.48
N ARG A 242 -16.69 4.86 6.14
CA ARG A 242 -16.88 5.32 4.75
C ARG A 242 -15.63 6.03 4.22
N LEU A 243 -15.01 6.90 5.02
CA LEU A 243 -13.84 7.67 4.62
C LEU A 243 -12.62 6.79 4.37
N LEU A 244 -12.23 5.96 5.33
CA LEU A 244 -11.07 5.09 5.20
C LEU A 244 -11.30 4.02 4.13
N GLY A 245 -12.54 3.52 3.96
CA GLY A 245 -12.91 2.64 2.86
C GLY A 245 -12.72 3.29 1.48
N ASP A 246 -13.16 4.54 1.32
CA ASP A 246 -12.95 5.29 0.08
C ASP A 246 -11.44 5.59 -0.16
N ILE A 247 -10.66 5.83 0.89
CA ILE A 247 -9.20 6.01 0.77
C ILE A 247 -8.52 4.71 0.31
N VAL A 248 -8.84 3.57 0.93
CA VAL A 248 -8.29 2.26 0.54
C VAL A 248 -8.70 1.87 -0.87
N ALA A 249 -9.91 2.26 -1.31
CA ALA A 249 -10.39 2.10 -2.68
C ALA A 249 -9.77 3.09 -3.68
N GLY A 250 -8.75 3.86 -3.29
CA GLY A 250 -8.03 4.79 -4.16
C GLY A 250 -8.88 5.98 -4.62
N ARG A 251 -9.92 6.36 -3.87
CA ARG A 251 -10.89 7.37 -4.32
C ARG A 251 -10.50 8.82 -4.00
N TYR A 252 -9.44 9.01 -3.23
CA TYR A 252 -8.87 10.30 -2.87
C TYR A 252 -7.45 10.44 -3.39
N SER A 253 -7.08 11.66 -3.77
CA SER A 253 -5.70 11.99 -4.12
C SER A 253 -4.78 11.96 -2.89
N GLU A 254 -3.47 11.80 -3.09
CA GLU A 254 -2.49 11.89 -1.99
C GLU A 254 -2.59 13.21 -1.23
N GLY A 255 -2.82 14.33 -1.94
CA GLY A 255 -2.99 15.64 -1.32
C GLY A 255 -4.24 15.75 -0.42
N GLU A 256 -5.36 15.13 -0.82
CA GLU A 256 -6.57 15.08 0.02
C GLU A 256 -6.37 14.18 1.25
N ILE A 257 -5.72 13.03 1.07
CA ILE A 257 -5.36 12.13 2.18
C ILE A 257 -4.42 12.88 3.13
N ALA A 258 -3.43 13.59 2.60
CA ALA A 258 -2.48 14.36 3.39
C ALA A 258 -3.17 15.43 4.25
N ALA A 259 -4.04 16.23 3.65
CA ALA A 259 -4.80 17.26 4.37
C ALA A 259 -5.64 16.66 5.50
N PHE A 260 -6.31 15.53 5.24
CA PHE A 260 -7.06 14.81 6.27
C PHE A 260 -6.15 14.32 7.41
N LEU A 261 -5.04 13.67 7.10
CA LEU A 261 -4.14 13.09 8.09
C LEU A 261 -3.49 14.15 8.99
N VAL A 262 -3.08 15.29 8.41
CA VAL A 262 -2.56 16.43 9.19
C VAL A 262 -3.64 17.00 10.11
N SER A 263 -4.88 17.13 9.63
CA SER A 263 -5.97 17.63 10.49
C SER A 263 -6.34 16.63 11.59
N ALA A 264 -6.43 15.34 11.24
CA ALA A 264 -6.76 14.27 12.16
C ALA A 264 -5.73 14.18 13.30
N THR A 265 -4.44 14.10 12.97
CA THR A 265 -3.36 14.00 13.97
C THR A 265 -3.39 15.12 15.02
N ARG A 266 -3.87 16.31 14.67
CA ARG A 266 -3.96 17.46 15.58
C ARG A 266 -5.25 17.56 16.40
N SER A 267 -6.29 16.82 16.06
CA SER A 267 -7.66 17.03 16.58
C SER A 267 -8.38 15.76 17.03
N LEU A 268 -7.68 14.65 17.24
CA LEU A 268 -8.31 13.38 17.65
C LEU A 268 -8.70 13.37 19.13
N GLY A 269 -10.01 13.31 19.40
CA GLY A 269 -10.55 12.92 20.71
C GLY A 269 -10.41 11.42 20.98
N ASP A 270 -10.55 11.00 22.25
CA ASP A 270 -10.38 9.59 22.65
C ASP A 270 -11.37 8.65 21.93
N ASP A 271 -12.65 9.06 21.82
CA ASP A 271 -13.68 8.30 21.09
C ASP A 271 -13.34 8.12 19.61
N GLU A 272 -12.73 9.14 18.98
CA GLU A 272 -12.29 9.04 17.59
C GLU A 272 -11.10 8.10 17.43
N VAL A 273 -10.20 8.01 18.41
CA VAL A 273 -9.09 7.05 18.40
C VAL A 273 -9.65 5.62 18.47
N VAL A 274 -10.66 5.37 19.31
CA VAL A 274 -11.37 4.09 19.39
C VAL A 274 -12.02 3.76 18.05
N ALA A 275 -12.80 4.68 17.49
CA ALA A 275 -13.48 4.52 16.21
C ALA A 275 -12.49 4.22 15.08
N LEU A 276 -11.39 4.98 14.98
CA LEU A 276 -10.32 4.75 14.02
C LEU A 276 -9.70 3.36 14.18
N ALA A 277 -9.44 2.92 15.42
CA ALA A 277 -8.84 1.62 15.65
C ALA A 277 -9.77 0.48 15.21
N ARG A 278 -11.08 0.59 15.48
CA ARG A 278 -12.10 -0.39 15.04
C ARG A 278 -12.21 -0.45 13.51
N VAL A 279 -12.39 0.70 12.88
CA VAL A 279 -12.51 0.80 11.42
C VAL A 279 -11.25 0.28 10.73
N ARG A 280 -10.07 0.66 11.20
CA ARG A 280 -8.81 0.16 10.62
C ARG A 280 -8.68 -1.36 10.74
N SER A 281 -9.16 -1.92 11.85
CA SER A 281 -9.13 -3.37 12.06
C SER A 281 -10.09 -4.10 11.12
N SER A 282 -11.26 -3.52 10.82
CA SER A 282 -12.26 -4.14 9.93
C SER A 282 -11.87 -4.11 8.45
N LEU A 283 -10.97 -3.20 8.06
CA LEU A 283 -10.41 -3.12 6.70
C LEU A 283 -9.31 -4.16 6.42
N MET A 284 -8.92 -4.95 7.43
CA MET A 284 -7.84 -5.94 7.33
C MET A 284 -8.40 -7.34 7.59
N THR A 285 -7.78 -8.36 7.00
CA THR A 285 -8.13 -9.76 7.29
C THR A 285 -7.46 -10.20 8.59
N PRO A 286 -8.21 -10.56 9.65
CA PRO A 286 -7.60 -10.94 10.92
C PRO A 286 -7.01 -12.36 10.86
N VAL A 287 -5.88 -12.55 11.53
CA VAL A 287 -5.37 -13.87 11.90
C VAL A 287 -6.12 -14.35 13.13
N ARG A 288 -6.63 -15.59 13.07
CA ARG A 288 -7.30 -16.23 14.20
C ARG A 288 -6.42 -17.35 14.74
N TRP A 289 -6.35 -17.45 16.06
CA TRP A 289 -5.63 -18.48 16.79
C TRP A 289 -6.62 -19.28 17.61
N ASP A 290 -6.42 -20.59 17.68
CA ASP A 290 -7.25 -21.50 18.49
C ASP A 290 -6.75 -21.56 19.94
N GLU A 291 -6.49 -20.40 20.52
CA GLU A 291 -5.90 -20.24 21.85
C GLU A 291 -6.53 -19.04 22.56
N PRO A 292 -6.83 -19.15 23.87
CA PRO A 292 -7.46 -18.06 24.62
C PRO A 292 -6.49 -16.91 24.92
N ILE A 293 -5.19 -17.19 24.96
CA ILE A 293 -4.15 -16.22 25.29
C ILE A 293 -3.08 -16.22 24.20
N VAL A 294 -3.15 -15.20 23.36
CA VAL A 294 -2.13 -14.84 22.38
C VAL A 294 -1.55 -13.49 22.78
N VAL A 295 -0.25 -13.45 23.02
CA VAL A 295 0.42 -12.28 23.60
C VAL A 295 1.25 -11.54 22.54
N ASP A 296 1.41 -10.23 22.68
CA ASP A 296 2.30 -9.42 21.84
C ASP A 296 2.98 -8.34 22.71
N LYS A 297 4.16 -7.90 22.26
CA LYS A 297 4.91 -6.81 22.88
C LYS A 297 5.15 -5.71 21.86
N HIS A 298 4.69 -4.50 22.12
CA HIS A 298 4.98 -3.33 21.30
C HIS A 298 5.92 -2.34 22.01
N SER A 299 6.54 -1.45 21.26
CA SER A 299 7.25 -0.28 21.81
C SER A 299 7.01 0.90 20.88
N MET A 300 6.76 2.09 21.44
CA MET A 300 6.73 3.33 20.66
C MET A 300 8.09 3.62 20.00
N GLY A 301 9.16 2.98 20.49
CA GLY A 301 10.51 3.10 19.96
C GLY A 301 11.12 4.48 20.23
N GLY A 302 12.12 4.85 19.43
CA GLY A 302 12.85 6.10 19.59
C GLY A 302 14.11 6.01 20.46
N VAL A 303 14.31 4.90 21.18
CA VAL A 303 15.55 4.63 21.93
C VAL A 303 16.42 3.65 21.14
N PRO A 304 17.67 4.01 20.77
CA PRO A 304 18.60 3.12 20.07
C PRO A 304 19.05 1.95 20.95
N GLY A 305 19.45 0.84 20.32
CA GLY A 305 19.93 -0.35 21.03
C GLY A 305 18.86 -1.20 21.73
N SER A 306 17.65 -0.67 21.94
CA SER A 306 16.55 -1.35 22.63
C SER A 306 15.91 -2.48 21.80
N ARG A 307 16.61 -3.61 21.63
CA ARG A 307 16.13 -4.85 20.98
C ARG A 307 15.66 -5.93 21.92
N ILE A 308 15.09 -5.52 23.06
CA ILE A 308 14.47 -6.43 24.03
C ILE A 308 13.46 -7.39 23.40
N THR A 309 12.80 -7.01 22.31
CA THR A 309 11.81 -7.86 21.62
C THR A 309 12.41 -9.20 21.17
N LEU A 310 13.69 -9.22 20.73
CA LEU A 310 14.36 -10.45 20.32
C LEU A 310 14.73 -11.35 21.52
N ILE A 311 14.64 -10.86 22.75
CA ILE A 311 14.88 -11.62 23.99
C ILE A 311 13.54 -12.01 24.65
N VAL A 312 12.57 -11.09 24.69
CA VAL A 312 11.24 -11.32 25.27
C VAL A 312 10.52 -12.45 24.54
N ILE A 313 10.53 -12.45 23.21
CA ILE A 313 9.83 -13.43 22.40
C ILE A 313 10.29 -14.86 22.67
N PRO A 314 11.59 -15.19 22.62
CA PRO A 314 12.03 -16.54 22.93
C PRO A 314 11.80 -16.94 24.39
N ILE A 315 11.85 -16.02 25.37
CA ILE A 315 11.49 -16.33 26.76
C ILE A 315 10.01 -16.75 26.84
N VAL A 316 9.12 -15.96 26.24
CA VAL A 316 7.66 -16.21 26.24
C VAL A 316 7.33 -17.50 25.49
N ALA A 317 7.91 -17.70 24.30
CA ALA A 317 7.71 -18.90 23.50
C ALA A 317 8.29 -20.16 24.17
N ALA A 318 9.40 -20.04 24.92
CA ALA A 318 9.98 -21.15 25.69
C ALA A 318 9.14 -21.51 26.91
N HIS A 319 8.35 -20.57 27.43
CA HIS A 319 7.34 -20.88 28.45
C HIS A 319 6.16 -21.66 27.85
N GLY A 320 5.71 -21.26 26.65
CA GLY A 320 4.66 -21.97 25.90
C GLY A 320 3.56 -21.07 25.31
N LEU A 321 3.55 -19.78 25.63
CA LEU A 321 2.55 -18.83 25.11
C LEU A 321 2.83 -18.47 23.64
N ALA A 322 1.77 -18.35 22.85
CA ALA A 322 1.87 -17.90 21.46
C ALA A 322 2.15 -16.39 21.36
N ILE A 323 3.21 -16.01 20.65
CA ILE A 323 3.63 -14.62 20.44
C ILE A 323 3.94 -14.30 18.96
N PRO A 324 2.90 -14.03 18.13
CA PRO A 324 3.02 -13.75 16.70
C PRO A 324 3.46 -12.31 16.41
N LYS A 325 4.70 -11.93 16.74
CA LYS A 325 5.15 -10.54 16.64
C LYS A 325 5.26 -10.07 15.19
N THR A 326 4.49 -9.03 14.87
CA THR A 326 4.66 -8.21 13.65
C THR A 326 5.33 -6.88 14.00
N SER A 327 6.38 -6.51 13.26
CA SER A 327 7.20 -5.32 13.48
C SER A 327 7.37 -4.51 12.20
N SER A 328 7.45 -3.18 12.31
CA SER A 328 7.95 -2.36 11.21
C SER A 328 9.48 -2.41 11.14
N ARG A 329 10.01 -1.99 10.00
CA ARG A 329 11.43 -1.61 9.87
C ARG A 329 11.70 -0.28 10.57
N ALA A 330 12.97 -0.01 10.79
CA ALA A 330 13.47 1.30 11.16
C ALA A 330 13.08 2.32 10.10
N ILE A 331 12.94 3.53 10.59
CA ILE A 331 12.46 4.67 9.84
C ILE A 331 13.38 5.85 10.12
N THR A 332 13.38 6.30 11.37
CA THR A 332 14.25 7.36 11.88
C THR A 332 15.35 6.81 12.79
N SER A 333 15.19 5.58 13.29
CA SER A 333 16.20 4.91 14.12
C SER A 333 17.26 4.21 13.27
N ALA A 334 18.44 4.01 13.87
CA ALA A 334 19.54 3.27 13.26
C ALA A 334 19.25 1.78 13.00
N ALA A 335 18.25 1.22 13.70
CA ALA A 335 17.72 -0.12 13.45
C ALA A 335 16.27 -0.25 13.95
N GLY A 336 15.55 -1.21 13.39
CA GLY A 336 14.23 -1.63 13.83
C GLY A 336 14.24 -3.10 14.24
N THR A 337 13.19 -3.58 14.90
CA THR A 337 13.08 -4.99 15.30
C THR A 337 13.12 -5.92 14.08
N ALA A 338 12.44 -5.56 12.99
CA ALA A 338 12.50 -6.34 11.75
C ALA A 338 13.91 -6.32 11.13
N ASP A 339 14.62 -5.19 11.18
CA ASP A 339 15.97 -5.09 10.63
C ASP A 339 16.98 -5.92 11.41
N ALA A 340 16.85 -5.98 12.74
CA ALA A 340 17.68 -6.84 13.59
C ALA A 340 17.37 -8.33 13.33
N MET A 341 16.09 -8.73 13.29
CA MET A 341 15.73 -10.12 12.98
C MET A 341 16.19 -10.54 11.57
N GLU A 342 16.16 -9.62 10.61
CA GLU A 342 16.58 -9.89 9.22
C GLU A 342 18.06 -10.25 9.08
N VAL A 343 18.91 -9.84 10.03
CA VAL A 343 20.30 -10.30 10.10
C VAL A 343 20.37 -11.82 10.21
N LEU A 344 19.42 -12.43 10.91
CA LEU A 344 19.44 -13.84 11.28
C LEU A 344 18.50 -14.71 10.45
N ALA A 345 17.32 -14.19 10.06
CA ALA A 345 16.29 -14.96 9.36
C ALA A 345 15.51 -14.12 8.34
N ARG A 346 14.64 -14.74 7.55
CA ARG A 346 13.65 -13.99 6.77
C ARG A 346 12.64 -13.31 7.71
N VAL A 347 12.21 -12.11 7.30
CA VAL A 347 11.16 -11.35 7.98
C VAL A 347 9.96 -11.07 7.07
N ASP A 348 10.11 -11.24 5.76
CA ASP A 348 9.08 -11.04 4.73
C ASP A 348 8.15 -12.25 4.59
N LEU A 349 7.55 -12.66 5.71
CA LEU A 349 6.69 -13.83 5.79
C LEU A 349 5.26 -13.53 5.31
N THR A 350 4.61 -14.53 4.73
CA THR A 350 3.16 -14.53 4.47
C THR A 350 2.37 -14.85 5.75
N ALA A 351 1.06 -14.59 5.74
CA ALA A 351 0.21 -14.91 6.89
C ALA A 351 0.22 -16.42 7.24
N ASP A 352 0.32 -17.29 6.25
CA ASP A 352 0.38 -18.74 6.45
C ASP A 352 1.73 -19.18 7.00
N GLU A 353 2.84 -18.59 6.53
CA GLU A 353 4.17 -18.82 7.12
C GLU A 353 4.22 -18.38 8.60
N VAL A 354 3.57 -17.25 8.95
CA VAL A 354 3.44 -16.80 10.35
C VAL A 354 2.64 -17.80 11.18
N ARG A 355 1.47 -18.23 10.68
CA ARG A 355 0.64 -19.24 11.36
C ARG A 355 1.41 -20.52 11.62
N GLU A 356 2.08 -21.06 10.61
CA GLU A 356 2.84 -22.30 10.72
C GLU A 356 4.03 -22.16 11.68
N THR A 357 4.76 -21.03 11.61
CA THR A 357 5.87 -20.75 12.52
C THR A 357 5.39 -20.73 13.97
N VAL A 358 4.33 -19.98 14.27
CA VAL A 358 3.82 -19.86 15.64
C VAL A 358 3.20 -21.17 16.13
N ARG A 359 2.51 -21.93 15.27
CA ARG A 359 2.00 -23.27 15.61
C ARG A 359 3.13 -24.22 16.01
N ARG A 360 4.28 -24.16 15.31
CA ARG A 360 5.42 -25.06 15.55
C ARG A 360 6.28 -24.64 16.74
N VAL A 361 6.61 -23.35 16.84
CA VAL A 361 7.63 -22.85 17.78
C VAL A 361 7.13 -21.79 18.74
N ARG A 362 5.82 -21.50 18.77
CA ARG A 362 5.14 -20.52 19.65
C ARG A 362 5.55 -19.05 19.48
N GLY A 363 6.61 -18.72 18.74
CA GLY A 363 7.04 -17.35 18.51
C GLY A 363 7.38 -17.06 17.05
N CYS A 364 7.19 -15.80 16.63
CA CYS A 364 7.57 -15.32 15.31
C CYS A 364 7.90 -13.83 15.39
N ILE A 365 8.83 -13.36 14.57
CA ILE A 365 9.19 -11.94 14.38
C ILE A 365 9.14 -11.64 12.88
N ALA A 366 7.98 -11.20 12.39
CA ALA A 366 7.75 -10.87 10.99
C ALA A 366 7.73 -9.35 10.74
N TRP A 367 8.07 -8.95 9.53
CA TRP A 367 7.86 -7.59 9.04
C TRP A 367 6.39 -7.39 8.67
N ASN A 368 5.82 -6.28 9.12
CA ASN A 368 4.40 -5.97 8.91
C ASN A 368 4.01 -5.68 7.45
N GLY A 369 4.98 -5.42 6.56
CA GLY A 369 4.76 -5.00 5.17
C GLY A 369 3.84 -5.91 4.37
N ARG A 370 4.09 -7.22 4.36
CA ARG A 370 3.27 -8.21 3.64
C ARG A 370 1.99 -8.62 4.39
N LEU A 371 1.80 -8.19 5.63
CA LEU A 371 0.79 -8.75 6.53
C LEU A 371 -0.36 -7.79 6.80
N ASN A 372 -0.06 -6.58 7.25
CA ASN A 372 -1.07 -5.63 7.73
C ASN A 372 -0.62 -4.16 7.58
N HIS A 373 0.23 -3.89 6.59
CA HIS A 373 0.62 -2.53 6.20
C HIS A 373 -0.38 -1.97 5.20
N SER A 374 -0.84 -0.73 5.41
CA SER A 374 -1.89 -0.10 4.60
C SER A 374 -1.38 1.15 3.87
N ALA A 375 -2.02 1.52 2.76
CA ALA A 375 -1.73 2.77 2.03
C ALA A 375 -1.83 4.02 2.93
N LEU A 376 -2.73 3.99 3.92
CA LEU A 376 -2.81 5.02 4.95
C LEU A 376 -1.52 5.15 5.77
N ASP A 377 -0.87 4.03 6.06
CA ASP A 377 0.41 4.05 6.77
C ASP A 377 1.50 4.67 5.89
N ASP A 378 1.54 4.40 4.59
CA ASP A 378 2.52 5.00 3.66
C ASP A 378 2.39 6.52 3.58
N VAL A 379 1.18 7.03 3.36
CA VAL A 379 0.94 8.48 3.30
C VAL A 379 1.20 9.14 4.65
N MET A 380 0.76 8.52 5.76
CA MET A 380 1.06 9.02 7.11
C MET A 380 2.56 9.15 7.35
N ASN A 381 3.32 8.14 6.94
CA ASN A 381 4.75 8.08 7.11
C ASN A 381 5.45 9.15 6.27
N ALA A 382 5.03 9.37 5.03
CA ALA A 382 5.59 10.41 4.16
C ALA A 382 5.39 11.83 4.71
N ILE A 383 4.30 12.08 5.45
CA ILE A 383 3.95 13.43 5.93
C ILE A 383 4.46 13.71 7.34
N THR A 384 4.15 12.82 8.28
CA THR A 384 4.42 13.09 9.71
C THR A 384 5.91 13.17 9.99
N ARG A 385 6.72 12.40 9.26
CA ARG A 385 8.16 12.23 9.55
C ARG A 385 9.00 13.44 9.13
N PRO A 386 8.93 13.97 7.90
CA PRO A 386 9.74 15.14 7.54
C PRO A 386 9.32 16.40 8.29
N LEU A 387 8.04 16.49 8.67
CA LEU A 387 7.47 17.67 9.32
C LEU A 387 7.46 17.60 10.85
N GLY A 388 7.88 16.47 11.44
CA GLY A 388 7.91 16.30 12.90
C GLY A 388 6.54 16.43 13.57
N ILE A 389 5.45 16.04 12.89
CA ILE A 389 4.09 16.20 13.40
C ILE A 389 3.82 15.18 14.52
N ASP A 390 3.34 15.65 15.67
CA ASP A 390 2.86 14.76 16.73
C ASP A 390 1.68 13.93 16.20
N SER A 391 1.89 12.62 16.19
CA SER A 391 0.96 11.62 15.70
C SER A 391 0.71 10.53 16.75
N ASN A 392 0.97 10.80 18.03
CA ASN A 392 0.88 9.82 19.12
C ASN A 392 -0.51 9.18 19.20
N ARG A 393 -1.58 9.99 19.20
CA ARG A 393 -2.98 9.51 19.24
C ARG A 393 -3.34 8.64 18.05
N TRP A 394 -2.94 9.05 16.83
CA TRP A 394 -3.09 8.22 15.63
C TRP A 394 -2.28 6.91 15.72
N SER A 395 -1.08 6.98 16.30
CA SER A 395 -0.21 5.82 16.48
C SER A 395 -0.87 4.78 17.39
N VAL A 396 -1.60 5.18 18.45
CA VAL A 396 -2.38 4.24 19.28
C VAL A 396 -3.37 3.45 18.42
N ALA A 397 -4.19 4.13 17.62
CA ALA A 397 -5.15 3.47 16.74
C ALA A 397 -4.46 2.56 15.70
N SER A 398 -3.36 3.02 15.09
CA SER A 398 -2.60 2.24 14.10
C SER A 398 -1.93 1.01 14.72
N ILE A 399 -1.38 1.12 15.92
CA ILE A 399 -0.70 0.03 16.61
C ILE A 399 -1.71 -1.02 17.06
N LEU A 400 -2.77 -0.62 17.77
CA LEU A 400 -3.74 -1.58 18.31
C LEU A 400 -4.56 -2.27 17.23
N SER A 401 -4.89 -1.58 16.13
CA SER A 401 -5.55 -2.24 14.98
C SER A 401 -4.69 -3.35 14.37
N LYS A 402 -3.37 -3.13 14.24
CA LYS A 402 -2.42 -4.15 13.77
C LYS A 402 -2.25 -5.32 14.75
N LYS A 403 -2.34 -5.06 16.05
CA LYS A 403 -2.25 -6.08 17.11
C LYS A 403 -3.50 -6.96 17.12
N LEU A 404 -4.67 -6.34 17.04
CA LEU A 404 -5.95 -7.04 16.95
C LEU A 404 -6.02 -7.91 15.69
N THR A 405 -5.63 -7.36 14.53
CA THR A 405 -5.64 -8.10 13.26
C THR A 405 -4.57 -9.19 13.19
N ALA A 406 -3.48 -9.10 13.96
CA ALA A 406 -2.56 -10.21 14.17
C ALA A 406 -3.11 -11.31 15.11
N GLY A 407 -4.34 -11.14 15.62
CA GLY A 407 -5.00 -12.09 16.53
C GLY A 407 -4.50 -12.02 17.96
N SER A 408 -3.81 -10.95 18.36
CA SER A 408 -3.38 -10.78 19.75
C SER A 408 -4.59 -10.57 20.65
N THR A 409 -4.51 -11.09 21.88
CA THR A 409 -5.51 -10.93 22.94
C THR A 409 -4.97 -10.07 24.08
N HIS A 410 -3.66 -10.19 24.35
CA HIS A 410 -2.95 -9.46 25.40
C HIS A 410 -1.75 -8.73 24.79
N VAL A 411 -1.59 -7.45 25.08
CA VAL A 411 -0.55 -6.60 24.50
C VAL A 411 0.12 -5.76 25.56
N ILE A 412 1.45 -5.89 25.67
CA ILE A 412 2.25 -5.01 26.53
C ILE A 412 2.91 -3.93 25.67
N VAL A 413 2.88 -2.67 26.10
CA VAL A 413 3.39 -1.53 25.34
C VAL A 413 4.48 -0.82 26.14
N ASP A 414 5.68 -0.76 25.55
CA ASP A 414 6.80 0.03 26.07
C ASP A 414 6.70 1.48 25.56
N LEU A 415 6.66 2.45 26.48
CA LEU A 415 6.57 3.88 26.23
C LEU A 415 7.82 4.60 26.77
N PRO A 416 8.96 4.56 26.05
CA PRO A 416 10.15 5.24 26.48
C PRO A 416 9.95 6.76 26.49
N TRP A 417 10.30 7.41 27.60
CA TRP A 417 10.31 8.85 27.74
C TRP A 417 11.71 9.37 28.07
N GLY A 418 12.01 10.59 27.64
CA GLY A 418 13.30 11.20 27.90
C GLY A 418 13.50 12.46 27.08
N PRO A 419 14.56 13.24 27.36
CA PRO A 419 14.78 14.54 26.72
C PRO A 419 14.79 14.49 25.19
N GLN A 420 15.22 13.36 24.62
CA GLN A 420 15.38 13.13 23.18
C GLN A 420 14.50 11.99 22.64
N ALA A 421 13.75 11.32 23.52
CA ALA A 421 12.81 10.28 23.11
C ALA A 421 11.57 10.91 22.43
N LYS A 422 10.73 10.05 21.82
CA LYS A 422 9.48 10.49 21.22
C LYS A 422 8.53 11.15 22.23
N LEU A 423 8.53 10.64 23.45
CA LEU A 423 7.80 11.18 24.59
C LEU A 423 8.80 11.95 25.44
N ARG A 424 8.57 13.23 25.71
CA ARG A 424 9.56 14.10 26.35
C ARG A 424 9.54 13.94 27.86
N THR A 425 8.35 13.72 28.41
CA THR A 425 8.13 13.63 29.86
C THR A 425 7.49 12.31 30.27
N ARG A 426 7.67 11.96 31.54
CA ARG A 426 7.00 10.80 32.13
C ARG A 426 5.47 10.94 32.10
N ASP A 427 4.95 12.14 32.32
CA ASP A 427 3.51 12.39 32.36
C ASP A 427 2.88 12.19 30.97
N GLU A 428 3.52 12.68 29.91
CA GLU A 428 3.11 12.38 28.52
C GLU A 428 3.05 10.87 28.25
N ALA A 429 4.04 10.12 28.72
CA ALA A 429 4.05 8.66 28.56
C ALA A 429 2.98 7.95 29.38
N VAL A 430 2.69 8.41 30.59
CA VAL A 430 1.60 7.86 31.43
C VAL A 430 0.24 8.15 30.78
N ASP A 431 0.01 9.36 30.29
CA ASP A 431 -1.26 9.73 29.65
C ASP A 431 -1.47 8.98 28.33
N LEU A 432 -0.42 8.83 27.52
CA LEU A 432 -0.50 7.99 26.33
C LEU A 432 -0.75 6.51 26.69
N GLY A 433 -0.17 6.04 27.80
CA GLY A 433 -0.42 4.69 28.33
C GLY A 433 -1.89 4.47 28.69
N ARG A 434 -2.52 5.42 29.39
CA ARG A 434 -3.96 5.38 29.68
C ARG A 434 -4.80 5.33 28.41
N LEU A 435 -4.42 6.07 27.37
CA LEU A 435 -5.10 6.03 26.07
C LEU A 435 -4.95 4.64 25.40
N PHE A 436 -3.77 4.03 25.44
CA PHE A 436 -3.56 2.65 24.95
C PHE A 436 -4.47 1.66 25.66
N GLU A 437 -4.57 1.73 26.99
CA GLU A 437 -5.41 0.83 27.79
C GLU A 437 -6.90 1.05 27.55
N HIS A 438 -7.32 2.31 27.42
CA HIS A 438 -8.71 2.67 27.11
C HIS A 438 -9.13 2.12 25.74
N VAL A 439 -8.33 2.39 24.69
CA VAL A 439 -8.60 1.91 23.33
C VAL A 439 -8.52 0.39 23.26
N GLY A 440 -7.53 -0.22 23.94
CA GLY A 440 -7.41 -1.67 24.06
C GLY A 440 -8.67 -2.32 24.59
N ARG A 441 -9.20 -1.82 25.72
CA ARG A 441 -10.46 -2.29 26.31
C ARG A 441 -11.63 -2.16 25.36
N ALA A 442 -11.74 -1.05 24.63
CA ALA A 442 -12.80 -0.81 23.66
C ALA A 442 -12.74 -1.71 22.42
N LEU A 443 -11.57 -2.32 22.15
CA LEU A 443 -11.33 -3.32 21.11
C LEU A 443 -11.43 -4.76 21.62
N GLY A 444 -11.63 -4.97 22.93
CA GLY A 444 -11.61 -6.31 23.54
C GLY A 444 -10.22 -6.89 23.77
N LEU A 445 -9.17 -6.05 23.78
CA LEU A 445 -7.80 -6.43 24.12
C LEU A 445 -7.51 -6.16 25.60
N VAL A 446 -6.72 -7.04 26.21
CA VAL A 446 -6.04 -6.75 27.48
C VAL A 446 -4.76 -6.01 27.14
N VAL A 447 -4.67 -4.73 27.50
CA VAL A 447 -3.49 -3.91 27.21
C VAL A 447 -2.86 -3.43 28.51
N GLU A 448 -1.54 -3.48 28.58
CA GLU A 448 -0.75 -2.92 29.67
C GLU A 448 0.34 -2.01 29.09
N ALA A 449 0.33 -0.73 29.44
CA ALA A 449 1.26 0.25 28.87
C ALA A 449 2.18 0.85 29.94
N HIS A 450 3.50 0.79 29.70
CA HIS A 450 4.51 1.20 30.67
C HIS A 450 5.36 2.36 30.18
N ALA A 451 5.33 3.46 30.94
CA ALA A 451 6.34 4.51 30.85
C ALA A 451 7.70 3.95 31.31
N THR A 452 8.71 3.98 30.43
CA THR A 452 10.07 3.52 30.74
C THR A 452 11.09 4.62 30.49
N ASP A 453 12.22 4.56 31.19
CA ASP A 453 13.32 5.50 30.96
C ASP A 453 13.92 5.25 29.56
N GLY A 454 13.96 6.31 28.77
CA GLY A 454 14.56 6.36 27.43
C GLY A 454 15.58 7.50 27.30
N SER A 455 16.17 7.94 28.41
CA SER A 455 17.18 9.01 28.45
C SER A 455 18.56 8.61 27.92
N ALA A 456 18.82 7.32 27.74
CA ALA A 456 20.08 6.78 27.23
C ALA A 456 19.83 5.59 26.29
N PRO A 457 20.82 5.22 25.44
CA PRO A 457 20.77 3.97 24.68
C PRO A 457 20.63 2.76 25.61
N ILE A 458 20.01 1.69 25.12
CA ILE A 458 19.93 0.42 25.85
C ILE A 458 20.86 -0.59 25.18
N GLY A 459 21.76 -1.22 25.93
CA GLY A 459 22.82 -2.03 25.38
C GLY A 459 24.02 -1.20 24.90
N ARG A 460 24.91 -1.85 24.15
CA ARG A 460 26.13 -1.21 23.60
C ARG A 460 26.05 -0.99 22.09
N GLY A 461 25.43 -1.93 21.39
CA GLY A 461 25.30 -1.91 19.95
C GLY A 461 24.15 -1.03 19.48
N ILE A 462 24.41 -0.20 18.48
CA ILE A 462 23.42 0.60 17.77
C ILE A 462 23.57 0.28 16.29
N GLY A 463 22.52 -0.29 15.67
CA GLY A 463 22.57 -0.80 14.30
C GLY A 463 22.35 -2.33 14.25
N PRO A 464 21.90 -2.90 13.11
CA PRO A 464 21.29 -4.24 13.10
C PRO A 464 22.19 -5.36 13.61
N ALA A 465 23.41 -5.53 13.08
CA ALA A 465 24.31 -6.60 13.50
C ALA A 465 24.85 -6.42 14.92
N LEU A 466 25.14 -5.17 15.32
CA LEU A 466 25.64 -4.83 16.65
C LEU A 466 24.57 -5.07 17.72
N GLU A 467 23.32 -4.71 17.45
CA GLU A 467 22.21 -5.00 18.37
C GLU A 467 21.91 -6.50 18.46
N VAL A 468 22.03 -7.24 17.35
CA VAL A 468 21.91 -8.71 17.37
C VAL A 468 23.01 -9.36 18.20
N ARG A 469 24.24 -8.88 18.12
CA ARG A 469 25.34 -9.36 18.99
C ARG A 469 24.96 -9.21 20.45
N ASP A 470 24.48 -8.05 20.87
CA ASP A 470 24.08 -7.80 22.26
C ASP A 470 22.93 -8.70 22.70
N VAL A 471 21.93 -8.91 21.84
CA VAL A 471 20.84 -9.86 22.06
C VAL A 471 21.36 -11.29 22.28
N LEU A 472 22.27 -11.75 21.42
CA LEU A 472 22.84 -13.09 21.51
C LEU A 472 23.66 -13.26 22.79
N GLN A 473 24.46 -12.26 23.17
CA GLN A 473 25.18 -12.26 24.44
C GLN A 473 24.25 -12.42 25.64
N VAL A 474 23.09 -11.72 25.65
CA VAL A 474 22.09 -11.89 26.71
C VAL A 474 21.50 -13.30 26.71
N LEU A 475 21.11 -13.82 25.55
CA LEU A 475 20.53 -15.17 25.42
C LEU A 475 21.53 -16.27 25.83
N ASP A 476 22.82 -16.05 25.58
CA ASP A 476 23.91 -16.97 25.90
C ASP A 476 24.38 -16.89 27.35
N ASN A 477 23.82 -15.96 28.14
CA ASN A 477 24.30 -15.62 29.49
C ASN A 477 25.80 -15.24 29.48
N ASP A 478 26.26 -14.57 28.42
CA ASP A 478 27.64 -14.10 28.30
C ASP A 478 27.95 -13.09 29.43
N PRO A 479 29.08 -13.22 30.15
CA PRO A 479 29.49 -12.25 31.16
C PRO A 479 29.59 -10.79 30.66
N ALA A 480 29.84 -10.59 29.37
CA ALA A 480 29.91 -9.29 28.71
C ALA A 480 28.54 -8.77 28.21
N ALA A 481 27.45 -9.52 28.43
CA ALA A 481 26.12 -9.13 28.00
C ALA A 481 25.66 -7.81 28.66
N PRO A 482 25.00 -6.92 27.90
CA PRO A 482 24.50 -5.67 28.48
C PRO A 482 23.39 -5.93 29.51
N ARG A 483 23.65 -5.55 30.77
CA ARG A 483 22.77 -5.86 31.91
C ARG A 483 21.45 -5.09 31.86
N ASP A 484 21.47 -3.87 31.35
CA ASP A 484 20.31 -3.02 31.15
C ASP A 484 19.34 -3.61 30.10
N LEU A 485 19.87 -4.12 29.00
CA LEU A 485 19.11 -4.83 27.97
C LEU A 485 18.44 -6.09 28.54
N ALA A 486 19.20 -6.91 29.28
CA ALA A 486 18.68 -8.10 29.94
C ALA A 486 17.61 -7.76 31.00
N ALA A 487 17.87 -6.79 31.86
CA ALA A 487 16.95 -6.37 32.92
C ALA A 487 15.63 -5.84 32.35
N LYS A 488 15.68 -5.01 31.31
CA LYS A 488 14.47 -4.52 30.64
C LYS A 488 13.73 -5.66 29.95
N ALA A 489 14.42 -6.57 29.25
CA ALA A 489 13.77 -7.73 28.63
C ALA A 489 13.05 -8.63 29.66
N ILE A 490 13.70 -8.93 30.79
CA ILE A 490 13.12 -9.72 31.88
C ILE A 490 11.89 -9.01 32.47
N ALA A 491 11.94 -7.69 32.67
CA ALA A 491 10.81 -6.93 33.22
C ALA A 491 9.56 -6.95 32.33
N PHE A 492 9.73 -6.94 31.00
CA PHE A 492 8.60 -7.08 30.08
C PHE A 492 8.13 -8.53 29.97
N ALA A 493 9.07 -9.48 29.86
CA ALA A 493 8.72 -10.90 29.82
C ALA A 493 7.98 -11.33 31.09
N SER A 494 8.38 -10.85 32.28
CA SER A 494 7.74 -11.23 33.54
C SER A 494 6.25 -10.87 33.59
N ARG A 495 5.88 -9.70 33.06
CA ARG A 495 4.48 -9.25 32.99
C ARG A 495 3.68 -10.02 31.96
N ILE A 496 4.27 -10.28 30.79
CA ILE A 496 3.63 -11.11 29.76
C ILE A 496 3.36 -12.53 30.30
N LEU A 497 4.36 -13.13 30.96
CA LEU A 497 4.23 -14.46 31.55
C LEU A 497 3.17 -14.49 32.66
N ALA A 498 2.98 -13.39 33.40
CA ALA A 498 1.97 -13.30 34.45
C ALA A 498 0.52 -13.39 33.94
N TRP A 499 0.28 -13.21 32.64
CA TRP A 499 -1.04 -13.47 32.05
C TRP A 499 -1.36 -14.96 31.94
N ASP A 500 -0.36 -15.84 31.97
CA ASP A 500 -0.62 -17.28 32.13
C ASP A 500 -1.18 -17.51 33.55
N PRO A 501 -2.39 -18.10 33.69
CA PRO A 501 -2.98 -18.41 35.00
C PRO A 501 -2.09 -19.28 35.90
N ALA A 502 -1.16 -20.07 35.33
CA ALA A 502 -0.20 -20.86 36.09
C ALA A 502 0.94 -20.04 36.72
N ILE A 503 1.19 -18.83 36.23
CA ILE A 503 2.21 -17.89 36.74
C ILE A 503 1.54 -16.80 37.59
N ALA A 504 0.45 -16.22 37.08
CA ALA A 504 -0.47 -15.26 37.71
C ALA A 504 0.10 -13.92 38.23
N THR A 505 1.40 -13.82 38.52
CA THR A 505 2.01 -12.62 39.11
C THR A 505 3.30 -12.23 38.41
N PRO A 506 3.62 -10.92 38.28
CA PRO A 506 4.88 -10.46 37.72
C PRO A 506 6.12 -10.98 38.47
N GLU A 507 6.02 -11.20 39.78
CA GLU A 507 7.12 -11.73 40.60
C GLU A 507 7.44 -13.19 40.22
N ALA A 508 6.41 -14.04 40.11
CA ALA A 508 6.57 -15.41 39.62
C ALA A 508 7.01 -15.44 38.15
N GLY A 509 6.47 -14.53 37.32
CA GLY A 509 6.86 -14.36 35.93
C GLY A 509 8.33 -13.98 35.78
N ARG A 510 8.85 -13.14 36.68
CA ARG A 510 10.27 -12.78 36.72
C ARG A 510 11.13 -13.98 37.04
N ALA A 511 10.79 -14.74 38.08
CA ALA A 511 11.52 -15.96 38.43
C ALA A 511 11.54 -16.96 37.27
N ARG A 512 10.41 -17.12 36.56
CA ARG A 512 10.31 -17.98 35.37
C ARG A 512 11.15 -17.47 34.19
N ALA A 513 11.07 -16.18 33.87
CA ALA A 513 11.84 -15.57 32.79
C ALA A 513 13.34 -15.72 33.00
N GLU A 514 13.82 -15.43 34.22
CA GLU A 514 15.21 -15.60 34.58
C GLU A 514 15.65 -17.08 34.54
N ALA A 515 14.80 -18.02 34.98
CA ALA A 515 15.11 -19.45 34.90
C ALA A 515 15.22 -19.94 33.45
N LEU A 516 14.35 -19.47 32.55
CA LEU A 516 14.40 -19.79 31.12
C LEU A 516 15.64 -19.21 30.42
N LEU A 517 16.07 -18.02 30.84
CA LEU A 517 17.31 -17.41 30.34
C LEU A 517 18.53 -18.19 30.84
N ARG A 518 18.66 -18.38 32.17
CA ARG A 518 19.80 -19.07 32.81
C ARG A 518 19.99 -20.52 32.34
N SER A 519 18.90 -21.23 32.05
CA SER A 519 18.94 -22.62 31.58
C SER A 519 19.31 -22.76 30.09
N GLY A 520 19.36 -21.66 29.33
CA GLY A 520 19.54 -21.69 27.88
C GLY A 520 18.29 -22.06 27.09
N ALA A 521 17.15 -22.31 27.75
CA ALA A 521 15.89 -22.63 27.09
C ALA A 521 15.40 -21.49 26.18
N ALA A 522 15.56 -20.23 26.60
CA ALA A 522 15.28 -19.08 25.76
C ALA A 522 16.18 -19.04 24.51
N ARG A 523 17.49 -19.29 24.66
CA ARG A 523 18.41 -19.36 23.52
C ARG A 523 18.04 -20.45 22.53
N ALA A 524 17.77 -21.66 23.01
CA ALA A 524 17.33 -22.77 22.16
C ALA A 524 16.04 -22.42 21.40
N LYS A 525 15.07 -21.80 22.09
CA LYS A 525 13.83 -21.35 21.45
C LYS A 525 14.06 -20.26 20.41
N PHE A 526 14.99 -19.33 20.65
CA PHE A 526 15.36 -18.31 19.67
C PHE A 526 15.92 -18.95 18.39
N ASP A 527 16.80 -19.96 18.52
CA ASP A 527 17.32 -20.70 17.38
C ASP A 527 16.20 -21.44 16.62
N GLU A 528 15.27 -22.08 17.31
CA GLU A 528 14.10 -22.69 16.68
C GLU A 528 13.26 -21.68 15.87
N ILE A 529 13.06 -20.46 16.40
CA ILE A 529 12.36 -19.38 15.69
C ILE A 529 13.13 -18.95 14.44
N VAL A 530 14.45 -18.79 14.55
CA VAL A 530 15.32 -18.43 13.42
C VAL A 530 15.28 -19.50 12.33
N GLU A 531 15.36 -20.79 12.68
CA GLU A 531 15.22 -21.89 11.72
C GLU A 531 13.83 -21.88 11.08
N ALA A 532 12.79 -21.72 11.90
CA ALA A 532 11.42 -21.81 11.44
C ALA A 532 11.06 -20.71 10.43
N GLN A 533 11.63 -19.51 10.61
CA GLN A 533 11.46 -18.38 9.68
C GLN A 533 12.38 -18.47 8.46
N GLY A 534 13.34 -19.40 8.42
CA GLY A 534 14.34 -19.52 7.38
C GLY A 534 15.60 -18.72 7.70
N ARG A 535 16.58 -19.39 8.30
CA ARG A 535 17.88 -18.83 8.68
C ARG A 535 18.62 -18.25 7.48
N ARG A 536 19.30 -17.11 7.69
CA ARG A 536 20.28 -16.55 6.76
C ARG A 536 21.57 -17.36 6.83
N SER A 537 22.05 -17.85 5.69
CA SER A 537 23.28 -18.65 5.59
C SER A 537 24.53 -17.89 6.06
N GLN A 538 24.57 -16.57 5.82
CA GLN A 538 25.65 -15.68 6.24
C GLN A 538 25.06 -14.47 6.96
N PRO A 539 24.81 -14.56 8.28
CA PRO A 539 24.37 -13.41 9.06
C PRO A 539 25.41 -12.29 9.00
N ALA A 540 24.95 -11.05 8.80
CA ALA A 540 25.82 -9.89 8.81
C ALA A 540 26.54 -9.76 10.17
N ARG A 541 27.81 -9.38 10.12
CA ARG A 541 28.63 -9.06 11.29
C ARG A 541 28.96 -7.57 11.27
N PRO A 542 29.36 -6.95 12.40
CA PRO A 542 29.80 -5.56 12.40
C PRO A 542 30.87 -5.31 11.33
N GLY A 543 30.75 -4.18 10.63
CA GLY A 543 31.61 -3.81 9.52
C GLY A 543 33.09 -3.76 9.90
N SER A 544 33.96 -4.14 8.97
CA SER A 544 35.41 -4.18 9.20
C SER A 544 36.08 -2.81 9.08
N LEU A 545 35.45 -1.85 8.41
CA LEU A 545 35.92 -0.47 8.39
C LEU A 545 35.44 0.20 9.67
N THR A 546 36.39 0.62 10.50
CA THR A 546 36.10 1.14 11.82
C THR A 546 36.81 2.45 12.10
N HIS A 547 36.17 3.32 12.87
CA HIS A 547 36.78 4.51 13.43
C HIS A 547 36.45 4.62 14.92
N ALA A 548 37.46 4.71 15.77
CA ALA A 548 37.28 4.89 17.21
C ALA A 548 37.17 6.38 17.54
N VAL A 549 36.10 6.76 18.24
CA VAL A 549 35.91 8.12 18.76
C VAL A 549 36.44 8.17 20.19
N HIS A 550 37.35 9.10 20.46
CA HIS A 550 38.10 9.17 21.71
C HIS A 550 37.65 10.33 22.60
N ALA A 551 37.76 10.15 23.92
CA ALA A 551 37.49 11.18 24.91
C ALA A 551 38.51 12.34 24.79
N SER A 552 38.03 13.57 24.64
CA SER A 552 38.88 14.77 24.54
C SER A 552 39.47 15.20 25.90
N ALA A 553 38.84 14.79 27.00
CA ALA A 553 39.26 15.08 28.37
C ALA A 553 38.95 13.88 29.30
N ALA A 554 39.57 13.88 30.48
CA ALA A 554 39.19 12.95 31.53
C ALA A 554 37.93 13.44 32.26
N GLY A 555 37.08 12.52 32.70
CA GLY A 555 35.84 12.85 33.40
C GLY A 555 34.93 11.65 33.59
N ARG A 556 33.66 11.94 33.91
CA ARG A 556 32.60 10.94 34.02
C ARG A 556 31.54 11.23 32.97
N VAL A 557 31.16 10.22 32.18
CA VAL A 557 30.10 10.33 31.18
C VAL A 557 28.79 10.66 31.89
N ARG A 558 28.25 11.85 31.66
CA ARG A 558 26.99 12.31 32.26
C ARG A 558 25.80 11.85 31.43
N SER A 559 25.92 11.87 30.12
CA SER A 559 24.82 11.53 29.20
C SER A 559 25.34 11.11 27.84
N ILE A 560 24.54 10.31 27.13
CA ILE A 560 24.75 9.99 25.72
C ILE A 560 23.54 10.50 24.96
N ASP A 561 23.77 11.38 23.99
CA ASP A 561 22.77 11.91 23.08
C ASP A 561 22.31 10.82 22.12
N ILE A 562 21.09 10.30 22.34
CA ILE A 562 20.53 9.18 21.58
C ILE A 562 20.22 9.55 20.14
N ALA A 563 19.95 10.83 19.85
CA ALA A 563 19.66 11.31 18.52
C ALA A 563 20.95 11.42 17.70
N GLN A 564 22.01 11.97 18.29
CA GLN A 564 23.32 12.13 17.67
C GLN A 564 23.95 10.77 17.36
N VAL A 565 23.99 9.83 18.31
CA VAL A 565 24.55 8.49 18.05
C VAL A 565 23.72 7.70 17.02
N SER A 566 22.41 7.93 16.97
CA SER A 566 21.55 7.33 15.94
C SER A 566 21.82 7.90 14.56
N GLU A 567 22.08 9.21 14.46
CA GLU A 567 22.45 9.85 13.20
C GLU A 567 23.85 9.40 12.73
N ILE A 568 24.83 9.29 13.62
CA ILE A 568 26.16 8.74 13.30
C ILE A 568 26.03 7.31 12.75
N ALA A 569 25.26 6.44 13.41
CA ALA A 569 25.03 5.08 12.94
C ALA A 569 24.31 5.04 11.58
N ARG A 570 23.37 5.97 11.33
CA ARG A 570 22.70 6.11 10.03
C ARG A 570 23.65 6.55 8.93
N ARG A 571 24.52 7.52 9.21
CA ARG A 571 25.54 7.99 8.26
C ARG A 571 26.56 6.92 7.93
N ALA A 572 26.83 6.02 8.87
CA ALA A 572 27.67 4.84 8.65
C ALA A 572 27.01 3.77 7.74
N GLY A 573 25.71 3.90 7.45
CA GLY A 573 24.96 3.03 6.52
C GLY A 573 23.76 2.31 7.14
N ALA A 574 23.56 2.37 8.45
CA ALA A 574 22.47 1.66 9.12
C ALA A 574 21.09 2.32 8.83
N PRO A 575 19.98 1.56 8.74
CA PRO A 575 19.86 0.10 8.86
C PRO A 575 19.98 -0.64 7.51
N VAL A 576 20.24 0.06 6.41
CA VAL A 576 20.29 -0.53 5.06
C VAL A 576 21.50 -1.45 4.95
N ASP A 577 22.66 -0.94 5.33
CA ASP A 577 23.81 -1.77 5.66
C ASP A 577 23.61 -2.36 7.06
N LYS A 578 23.47 -3.69 7.13
CA LYS A 578 23.27 -4.41 8.39
C LYS A 578 24.53 -4.47 9.25
N ALA A 579 25.71 -4.35 8.64
CA ALA A 579 27.00 -4.38 9.31
C ALA A 579 27.36 -3.03 9.94
N ALA A 580 26.74 -1.94 9.47
CA ALA A 580 26.99 -0.59 9.94
C ALA A 580 26.35 -0.28 11.30
N GLY A 581 26.96 0.64 12.03
CA GLY A 581 26.43 1.14 13.28
C GLY A 581 27.48 1.73 14.23
N VAL A 582 27.13 1.84 15.50
CA VAL A 582 27.97 2.37 16.59
C VAL A 582 28.03 1.36 17.73
N ASP A 583 29.24 1.05 18.21
CA ASP A 583 29.49 0.19 19.37
C ASP A 583 29.99 1.01 20.55
N LEU A 584 29.15 1.19 21.56
CA LEU A 584 29.46 1.99 22.75
C LEU A 584 30.46 1.26 23.65
N ALA A 585 31.53 1.96 24.02
CA ALA A 585 32.53 1.48 24.96
C ALA A 585 32.33 2.09 26.36
N ALA A 586 32.01 3.38 26.44
CA ALA A 586 31.80 4.09 27.69
C ALA A 586 30.30 4.20 28.04
N PRO A 587 29.83 3.57 29.13
CA PRO A 587 28.44 3.71 29.57
C PRO A 587 28.20 5.04 30.28
N VAL A 588 26.94 5.48 30.35
CA VAL A 588 26.52 6.58 31.21
C VAL A 588 26.92 6.29 32.66
N GLY A 589 27.55 7.27 33.32
CA GLY A 589 28.11 7.16 34.65
C GLY A 589 29.53 6.55 34.70
N GLY A 590 30.07 6.06 33.59
CA GLY A 590 31.43 5.53 33.49
C GLY A 590 32.50 6.62 33.56
N GLU A 591 33.66 6.30 34.14
CA GLU A 591 34.83 7.18 34.15
C GLU A 591 35.69 6.95 32.91
N VAL A 592 36.15 8.03 32.29
CA VAL A 592 37.01 8.02 31.10
C VAL A 592 38.22 8.93 31.32
N ARG A 593 39.35 8.56 30.74
CA ARG A 593 40.55 9.39 30.64
C ARG A 593 40.62 9.99 29.23
N ARG A 594 41.38 11.08 29.10
CA ARG A 594 41.69 11.64 27.77
C ARG A 594 42.35 10.56 26.90
N GLY A 595 41.80 10.32 25.72
CA GLY A 595 42.25 9.30 24.78
C GLY A 595 41.55 7.95 24.92
N ASP A 596 40.74 7.71 25.96
CA ASP A 596 39.94 6.49 26.06
C ASP A 596 38.88 6.46 24.96
N VAL A 597 38.54 5.27 24.47
CA VAL A 597 37.52 5.08 23.44
C VAL A 597 36.13 5.29 24.06
N LEU A 598 35.36 6.21 23.48
CA LEU A 598 33.95 6.44 23.84
C LEU A 598 33.05 5.41 23.13
N TYR A 599 33.26 5.26 21.82
CA TYR A 599 32.58 4.29 20.98
C TYR A 599 33.35 4.07 19.67
N THR A 600 33.00 3.00 18.96
CA THR A 600 33.55 2.67 17.63
C THR A 600 32.45 2.73 16.58
N ILE A 601 32.68 3.48 15.50
CA ILE A 601 31.82 3.51 14.32
C ILE A 601 32.20 2.33 13.42
N HIS A 602 31.22 1.55 12.96
CA HIS A 602 31.38 0.46 12.00
C HIS A 602 30.66 0.80 10.70
N ALA A 603 31.30 0.54 9.56
CA ALA A 603 30.72 0.70 8.23
C ALA A 603 31.22 -0.38 7.25
N SER A 604 30.51 -0.60 6.14
CA SER A 604 31.00 -1.44 5.03
C SER A 604 31.67 -0.66 3.90
N ALA A 605 31.43 0.65 3.81
CA ALA A 605 32.00 1.52 2.77
C ALA A 605 32.78 2.69 3.39
N ALA A 606 33.89 3.05 2.75
CA ALA A 606 34.75 4.15 3.20
C ALA A 606 34.01 5.50 3.20
N ALA A 607 33.20 5.78 2.16
CA ALA A 607 32.44 7.03 2.07
C ALA A 607 31.42 7.18 3.22
N ASP A 608 30.76 6.10 3.62
CA ASP A 608 29.81 6.11 4.74
C ASP A 608 30.54 6.29 6.08
N LEU A 609 31.71 5.66 6.25
CA LEU A 609 32.56 5.87 7.42
C LEU A 609 33.02 7.32 7.52
N GLU A 610 33.54 7.90 6.43
CA GLU A 610 33.96 9.31 6.37
C GLU A 610 32.81 10.26 6.72
N ALA A 611 31.61 10.01 6.19
CA ALA A 611 30.42 10.80 6.50
C ALA A 611 30.03 10.70 7.99
N ALA A 612 30.10 9.51 8.59
CA ALA A 612 29.80 9.30 10.00
C ALA A 612 30.85 9.96 10.92
N VAL A 613 32.13 9.86 10.56
CA VAL A 613 33.24 10.50 11.29
C VAL A 613 33.10 12.01 11.27
N ALA A 614 32.80 12.61 10.12
CA ALA A 614 32.59 14.05 10.02
C ALA A 614 31.48 14.56 10.95
N VAL A 615 30.41 13.78 11.16
CA VAL A 615 29.34 14.10 12.11
C VAL A 615 29.82 13.95 13.57
N ALA A 616 30.57 12.89 13.87
CA ALA A 616 31.10 12.62 15.21
C ALA A 616 32.18 13.63 15.65
N GLU A 617 32.96 14.18 14.72
CA GLU A 617 33.96 15.22 15.00
C GLU A 617 33.32 16.55 15.39
N LEU A 618 32.15 16.87 14.85
CA LEU A 618 31.38 18.07 15.22
C LEU A 618 30.77 17.92 16.61
N ASP A 619 30.18 16.76 16.89
CA ASP A 619 29.67 16.41 18.20
C ASP A 619 29.72 14.89 18.39
N SER A 620 30.50 14.44 19.38
CA SER A 620 30.61 13.02 19.70
C SER A 620 29.29 12.44 20.22
N GLY A 621 28.36 13.26 20.70
CA GLY A 621 27.14 12.83 21.36
C GLY A 621 27.36 12.20 22.74
N VAL A 622 28.56 12.30 23.30
CA VAL A 622 28.88 11.86 24.67
C VAL A 622 29.37 13.06 25.45
N HIS A 623 28.73 13.33 26.59
CA HIS A 623 28.99 14.53 27.42
C HIS A 623 29.34 14.18 28.85
#